data_AF-A0A1H0HY26-F1
#
_entry.id   AF-A0A1H0HY26-F1
#
_cell.length_a   1.000
_cell.length_b   1.000
_cell.length_c   1.000
_cell.angle_alpha   90.00
_cell.angle_beta   90.00
_cell.angle_gamma   90.00
#
_symmetry.space_group_name_H-M   'P 1'
#
loop_
_entity.id
_entity.type
_entity.pdbx_description
1 polymer ?
#
loop_
_entity_poly.entity_id
_entity_poly.type
_entity_poly.pdbx_seq_one_letter_code
_entity_poly.pdbx_strand_id
1 'polypeptide(L)'
;MIVAGTALTAYAYYLFMKPNDIIAPGLGGIVIIIGHFVPISLGFIYLLFNIPLFLLGYRYVGIKFIIYSTIGMLSMSLFLTLFSSVVGFSQPLLGCICGGIFSGIPIAFVLLAGGSTGGTDIACVVINKIWPRWTIGKIMFLLNAVIVLSTGYLYGFLKLLLTIVAIYLAGKSVDIGLTLGKRMKINISETS
;
A
#
# COMPACT_ATOMS: atom_id res chain seq x y z
N MET A 1 7.79 7.31 -12.87
CA MET A 1 6.63 6.46 -12.49
C MET A 1 6.54 6.28 -10.99
N ILE A 2 7.59 5.83 -10.29
CA ILE A 2 7.55 5.58 -8.83
C ILE A 2 7.12 6.83 -8.04
N VAL A 3 7.84 7.95 -8.19
CA VAL A 3 7.56 9.21 -7.46
C VAL A 3 6.13 9.71 -7.72
N ALA A 4 5.70 9.74 -8.98
CA ALA A 4 4.35 10.16 -9.34
C ALA A 4 3.27 9.21 -8.77
N GLY A 5 3.50 7.90 -8.81
CA GLY A 5 2.60 6.90 -8.23
C GLY A 5 2.47 7.08 -6.71
N THR A 6 3.58 7.33 -6.01
CA THR A 6 3.55 7.62 -4.57
C THR A 6 2.86 8.94 -4.24
N ALA A 7 3.03 9.99 -5.06
CA ALA A 7 2.33 11.26 -4.88
C ALA A 7 0.82 11.08 -5.00
N LEU A 8 0.36 10.39 -6.05
CA LEU A 8 -1.06 10.11 -6.27
C LEU A 8 -1.65 9.23 -5.16
N THR A 9 -0.89 8.23 -4.68
CA THR A 9 -1.31 7.37 -3.55
C THR A 9 -1.49 8.20 -2.28
N ALA A 10 -0.51 9.05 -1.94
CA ALA A 10 -0.57 9.92 -0.78
C ALA A 10 -1.71 10.95 -0.88
N TYR A 11 -1.94 11.51 -2.06
CA TYR A 11 -3.03 12.45 -2.30
C TYR A 11 -4.40 11.77 -2.13
N ALA A 12 -4.60 10.58 -2.70
CA ALA A 12 -5.83 9.80 -2.53
C ALA A 12 -6.09 9.44 -1.05
N TYR A 13 -5.03 9.14 -0.29
CA TYR A 13 -5.14 8.90 1.14
C TYR A 13 -5.73 10.11 1.89
N TYR A 14 -5.18 11.32 1.69
CA TYR A 14 -5.69 12.51 2.36
C TYR A 14 -7.05 12.99 1.83
N LEU A 15 -7.32 12.79 0.55
CA LEU A 15 -8.56 13.23 -0.07
C LEU A 15 -9.76 12.36 0.33
N PHE A 16 -9.57 11.04 0.51
CA PHE A 16 -10.67 10.09 0.70
C PHE A 16 -10.58 9.26 1.98
N MET A 17 -9.40 8.82 2.41
CA MET A 17 -9.28 7.86 3.51
C MET A 17 -9.16 8.55 4.87
N LYS A 18 -8.25 9.51 4.99
CA LYS A 18 -7.96 10.24 6.23
C LYS A 18 -9.21 10.95 6.83
N PRO A 19 -10.04 11.68 6.06
CA PRO A 19 -11.19 12.40 6.61
C PRO A 19 -12.31 11.46 7.10
N ASN A 20 -12.32 10.21 6.62
CA ASN A 20 -13.34 9.21 6.93
C ASN A 20 -12.84 8.16 7.94
N ASP A 21 -11.71 8.43 8.60
CA ASP A 21 -11.04 7.52 9.55
C ASP A 21 -10.85 6.09 9.01
N ILE A 22 -10.60 5.99 7.71
CA ILE A 22 -10.27 4.71 7.10
C ILE A 22 -8.83 4.38 7.48
N ILE A 23 -8.65 3.21 8.10
CA ILE A 23 -7.37 2.82 8.69
C ILE A 23 -6.36 2.66 7.55
N ALA A 24 -5.19 3.31 7.71
CA ALA A 24 -4.11 3.18 6.75
C ALA A 24 -3.65 1.70 6.72
N PRO A 25 -3.71 1.03 5.57
CA PRO A 25 -3.28 -0.36 5.46
C PRO A 25 -1.77 -0.51 5.58
N GLY A 26 -1.34 -1.75 5.83
CA GLY A 26 0.06 -2.16 5.76
C GLY A 26 0.83 -2.03 7.06
N LEU A 27 2.15 -1.86 6.94
CA LEU A 27 3.07 -1.90 8.08
C LEU A 27 2.79 -0.79 9.11
N GLY A 28 2.22 0.34 8.68
CA GLY A 28 1.80 1.41 9.59
C GLY A 28 0.77 0.94 10.61
N GLY A 29 -0.21 0.12 10.18
CA GLY A 29 -1.21 -0.45 11.08
C GLY A 29 -0.59 -1.36 12.15
N ILE A 30 0.33 -2.24 11.75
CA ILE A 30 1.06 -3.13 12.67
C ILE A 30 1.84 -2.30 13.70
N VAL A 31 2.55 -1.28 13.23
CA VAL A 31 3.40 -0.43 14.07
C VAL A 31 2.59 0.33 15.12
N ILE A 32 1.40 0.83 14.75
CA ILE A 32 0.50 1.50 15.69
C ILE A 32 0.03 0.55 16.80
N ILE A 33 -0.29 -0.71 16.47
CA ILE A 33 -0.69 -1.70 17.48
C ILE A 33 0.43 -1.96 18.46
N ILE A 34 1.63 -2.27 17.95
CA ILE A 34 2.77 -2.63 18.79
C ILE A 34 3.18 -1.44 19.66
N GLY A 35 3.14 -0.23 19.12
CA GLY A 35 3.43 0.99 19.87
C GLY A 35 2.45 1.29 21.00
N HIS A 36 1.27 0.65 21.03
CA HIS A 36 0.35 0.75 22.15
C HIS A 36 0.79 -0.09 23.35
N PHE A 37 1.51 -1.20 23.11
CA PHE A 37 1.98 -2.11 24.15
C PHE A 37 3.44 -1.86 24.55
N VAL A 38 4.19 -1.18 23.69
CA VAL A 38 5.64 -1.01 23.84
C VAL A 38 5.99 0.48 23.78
N PRO A 39 6.66 1.04 24.82
CA PRO A 39 7.02 2.46 24.87
C PRO A 39 8.27 2.76 24.02
N ILE A 40 8.25 2.35 22.75
CA ILE A 40 9.30 2.58 21.77
C ILE A 40 8.73 3.48 20.67
N SER A 41 9.57 4.30 20.05
CA SER A 41 9.14 5.18 18.97
C SER A 41 8.58 4.37 17.79
N LEU A 42 7.42 4.78 17.25
CA LEU A 42 6.78 4.11 16.12
C LEU A 42 7.72 4.00 14.91
N GLY A 43 8.53 5.03 14.66
CA GLY A 43 9.53 5.02 13.59
C GLY A 43 10.56 3.89 13.75
N PHE A 44 10.99 3.60 14.97
CA PHE A 44 11.93 2.49 15.22
C PHE A 44 11.29 1.13 14.98
N ILE A 45 10.05 0.92 15.46
CA ILE A 45 9.29 -0.32 15.20
C ILE A 45 9.09 -0.50 13.69
N TYR A 46 8.73 0.58 12.98
CA TYR A 46 8.55 0.56 11.52
C TYR A 46 9.83 0.17 10.78
N LEU A 47 10.97 0.71 11.21
CA LEU A 47 12.27 0.37 10.63
C LEU A 47 12.63 -1.10 10.89
N LEU A 48 12.43 -1.57 12.14
CA LEU A 48 12.73 -2.94 12.54
C LEU A 48 11.95 -3.98 11.70
N PHE A 49 10.66 -3.72 11.43
CA PHE A 49 9.84 -4.59 10.58
C PHE A 49 10.19 -4.49 9.08
N ASN A 50 10.70 -3.34 8.61
CA ASN A 50 11.12 -3.22 7.23
C ASN A 50 12.43 -3.96 6.96
N ILE A 51 13.40 -3.99 7.89
CA ILE A 51 14.68 -4.71 7.70
C ILE A 51 14.49 -6.14 7.14
N PRO A 52 13.69 -7.04 7.76
CA PRO A 52 13.50 -8.38 7.24
C PRO A 52 12.79 -8.38 5.88
N LEU A 53 11.83 -7.48 5.64
CA LEU A 53 11.16 -7.37 4.34
C LEU A 53 12.12 -6.93 3.23
N PHE A 54 13.00 -5.97 3.51
CA PHE A 54 14.03 -5.53 2.58
C PHE A 54 15.04 -6.65 2.30
N LEU A 55 15.42 -7.44 3.32
CA LEU A 55 16.30 -8.59 3.13
C LEU A 55 15.64 -9.67 2.25
N LEU A 56 14.36 -9.97 2.49
CA LEU A 56 13.58 -10.89 1.66
C LEU A 56 13.41 -10.34 0.24
N GLY A 57 13.09 -9.06 0.09
CA GLY A 57 12.97 -8.40 -1.22
C GLY A 57 14.28 -8.47 -2.01
N TYR A 58 15.42 -8.25 -1.35
CA TYR A 58 16.73 -8.41 -1.95
C TYR A 58 16.96 -9.84 -2.41
N ARG A 59 16.66 -10.83 -1.55
CA ARG A 59 16.91 -12.26 -1.81
C ARG A 59 16.05 -12.86 -2.92
N TYR A 60 14.78 -12.47 -3.01
CA TYR A 60 13.80 -13.07 -3.93
C TYR A 60 13.56 -12.25 -5.21
N VAL A 61 13.72 -10.93 -5.15
CA VAL A 61 13.41 -10.02 -6.28
C VAL A 61 14.68 -9.39 -6.85
N GLY A 62 15.58 -8.89 -5.99
CA GLY A 62 16.89 -8.38 -6.36
C GLY A 62 17.16 -6.93 -5.96
N ILE A 63 18.41 -6.48 -6.15
CA ILE A 63 18.88 -5.18 -5.68
C ILE A 63 18.16 -3.98 -6.31
N LYS A 64 17.83 -4.06 -7.60
CA LYS A 64 17.11 -2.99 -8.31
C LYS A 64 15.75 -2.71 -7.66
N PHE A 65 15.04 -3.77 -7.27
CA PHE A 65 13.75 -3.65 -6.57
C PHE A 65 13.92 -2.95 -5.23
N ILE A 66 14.98 -3.26 -4.48
CA ILE A 66 15.25 -2.61 -3.20
C ILE A 66 15.54 -1.12 -3.38
N ILE A 67 16.42 -0.73 -4.30
CA ILE A 67 16.72 0.67 -4.56
C ILE A 67 15.44 1.44 -4.93
N TYR A 68 14.64 0.88 -5.83
CA TYR A 68 13.39 1.49 -6.28
C TYR A 68 12.32 1.55 -5.18
N SER A 69 12.26 0.54 -4.31
CA SER A 69 11.36 0.51 -3.15
C SER A 69 11.79 1.51 -2.08
N THR A 70 13.09 1.72 -1.86
CA THR A 70 13.58 2.77 -0.98
C THR A 70 13.20 4.15 -1.51
N ILE A 71 13.38 4.40 -2.81
CA ILE A 71 12.96 5.66 -3.44
C ILE A 71 11.44 5.86 -3.28
N GLY A 72 10.65 4.80 -3.50
CA GLY A 72 9.20 4.85 -3.32
C GLY A 72 8.78 5.13 -1.87
N MET A 73 9.39 4.46 -0.90
CA MET A 73 9.12 4.69 0.53
C MET A 73 9.46 6.12 0.96
N LEU A 74 10.62 6.64 0.57
CA LEU A 74 11.03 8.01 0.87
C LEU A 74 10.09 9.04 0.21
N SER A 75 9.74 8.80 -1.06
CA SER A 75 8.80 9.68 -1.79
C SER A 75 7.41 9.66 -1.14
N MET A 76 6.90 8.48 -0.79
CA MET A 76 5.62 8.33 -0.11
C MET A 76 5.61 9.07 1.24
N SER A 77 6.66 8.93 2.04
CA SER A 77 6.80 9.63 3.33
C SER A 77 6.82 11.16 3.14
N LEU A 78 7.54 11.64 2.14
CA LEU A 78 7.58 13.06 1.80
C LEU A 78 6.18 13.57 1.40
N PHE A 79 5.50 12.89 0.48
CA PHE A 79 4.18 13.33 0.02
C PHE A 79 3.09 13.21 1.08
N LEU A 80 3.16 12.22 1.97
CA LEU A 80 2.26 12.17 3.13
C LEU A 80 2.45 13.40 4.03
N THR A 81 3.68 13.87 4.20
CA THR A 81 3.95 15.08 4.97
C THR A 81 3.45 16.33 4.23
N LEU A 82 3.74 16.44 2.94
CA LEU A 82 3.35 17.59 2.10
C LEU A 82 1.84 17.73 1.95
N PHE A 83 1.11 16.62 1.82
CA PHE A 83 -0.34 16.62 1.64
C PHE A 83 -1.12 16.57 2.95
N SER A 84 -0.45 16.69 4.10
CA SER A 84 -1.10 16.65 5.42
C SER A 84 -2.16 17.73 5.64
N SER A 85 -2.09 18.84 4.90
CA SER A 85 -3.05 19.95 4.94
C SER A 85 -4.17 19.86 3.89
N VAL A 86 -4.20 18.82 3.05
CA VAL A 86 -5.25 18.64 2.04
C VAL A 86 -6.59 18.38 2.72
N VAL A 87 -7.58 19.20 2.39
CA VAL A 87 -8.96 19.04 2.87
C VAL A 87 -9.64 17.98 2.01
N GLY A 88 -10.00 16.85 2.62
CA GLY A 88 -10.64 15.74 1.93
C GLY A 88 -12.17 15.70 2.09
N PHE A 89 -12.80 14.76 1.39
CA PHE A 89 -14.24 14.56 1.40
C PHE A 89 -14.66 13.72 2.61
N SER A 90 -15.58 14.22 3.43
CA SER A 90 -16.05 13.55 4.65
C SER A 90 -17.38 12.81 4.42
N GLN A 91 -17.37 11.82 3.53
CA GLN A 91 -18.48 10.88 3.33
C GLN A 91 -17.96 9.44 3.41
N PRO A 92 -18.25 8.68 4.48
CA PRO A 92 -17.54 7.42 4.77
C PRO A 92 -17.63 6.36 3.66
N LEU A 93 -18.80 6.22 3.04
CA LEU A 93 -19.01 5.26 1.94
C LEU A 93 -18.27 5.69 0.67
N LEU A 94 -18.30 6.97 0.33
CA LEU A 94 -17.56 7.50 -0.82
C LEU A 94 -16.05 7.42 -0.56
N GLY A 95 -15.62 7.75 0.66
CA GLY A 95 -14.24 7.67 1.11
C GLY A 95 -13.68 6.26 0.99
N CYS A 96 -14.44 5.22 1.33
CA CYS A 96 -13.94 3.84 1.23
C CYS A 96 -13.87 3.35 -0.22
N ILE A 97 -14.87 3.69 -1.05
CA ILE A 97 -14.90 3.29 -2.45
C ILE A 97 -13.83 4.03 -3.25
N CYS A 98 -13.85 5.36 -3.22
CA CYS A 98 -12.88 6.20 -3.92
C CYS A 98 -11.48 6.01 -3.33
N GLY A 99 -11.33 6.01 -2.01
CA GLY A 99 -10.05 5.78 -1.35
C GLY A 99 -9.43 4.45 -1.76
N GLY A 100 -10.20 3.36 -1.78
CA GLY A 100 -9.72 2.07 -2.26
C GLY A 100 -9.28 2.11 -3.73
N ILE A 101 -10.12 2.61 -4.62
CA ILE A 101 -9.84 2.61 -6.06
C ILE A 101 -8.65 3.52 -6.42
N PHE A 102 -8.67 4.77 -5.94
CA PHE A 102 -7.67 5.80 -6.27
C PHE A 102 -6.35 5.62 -5.53
N SER A 103 -6.30 4.86 -4.43
CA SER A 103 -5.02 4.44 -3.83
C SER A 103 -4.42 3.22 -4.54
N GLY A 104 -5.25 2.26 -4.98
CA GLY A 104 -4.76 1.02 -5.60
C GLY A 104 -4.15 1.18 -7.00
N ILE A 105 -4.73 2.01 -7.86
CA ILE A 105 -4.23 2.20 -9.24
C ILE A 105 -2.80 2.78 -9.26
N PRO A 106 -2.49 3.86 -8.51
CA PRO A 106 -1.13 4.40 -8.50
C PRO A 106 -0.11 3.45 -7.90
N ILE A 107 -0.48 2.63 -6.90
CA ILE A 107 0.37 1.56 -6.37
C ILE A 107 0.76 0.59 -7.49
N ALA A 108 -0.19 0.21 -8.37
CA ALA A 108 0.14 -0.62 -9.54
C ALA A 108 1.20 0.02 -10.44
N PHE A 109 1.17 1.35 -10.64
CA PHE A 109 2.20 2.04 -11.43
C PHE A 109 3.59 1.99 -10.78
N VAL A 110 3.65 2.08 -9.45
CA VAL A 110 4.90 1.93 -8.69
C VAL A 110 5.45 0.51 -8.87
N LEU A 111 4.60 -0.50 -8.72
CA LEU A 111 4.96 -1.91 -8.90
C LEU A 111 5.39 -2.23 -10.34
N LEU A 112 4.73 -1.67 -11.35
CA LEU A 112 5.08 -1.83 -12.78
C LEU A 112 6.45 -1.21 -13.14
N ALA A 113 6.89 -0.22 -12.37
CA ALA A 113 8.22 0.38 -12.47
C ALA A 113 9.30 -0.47 -11.76
N GLY A 114 8.91 -1.56 -11.10
CA GLY A 114 9.82 -2.46 -10.39
C GLY A 114 10.19 -2.00 -8.98
N GLY A 115 9.41 -1.07 -8.38
CA GLY A 115 9.57 -0.63 -7.00
C GLY A 115 8.35 -0.98 -6.15
N SER A 116 8.24 -0.33 -4.99
CA SER A 116 7.15 -0.47 -4.03
C SER A 116 6.95 0.86 -3.30
N THR A 117 5.77 1.09 -2.71
CA THR A 117 5.57 2.25 -1.81
C THR A 117 6.20 2.06 -0.42
N GLY A 118 6.84 0.90 -0.18
CA GLY A 118 7.39 0.48 1.09
C GLY A 118 6.42 -0.40 1.88
N GLY A 119 6.83 -0.85 3.06
CA GLY A 119 5.93 -1.55 3.97
C GLY A 119 5.51 -2.95 3.49
N THR A 120 4.23 -3.28 3.66
CA THR A 120 3.66 -4.58 3.27
C THR A 120 3.65 -4.85 1.78
N ASP A 121 3.77 -3.84 0.94
CA ASP A 121 3.89 -4.01 -0.51
C ASP A 121 5.10 -4.88 -0.88
N ILE A 122 6.21 -4.73 -0.15
CA ILE A 122 7.41 -5.56 -0.31
C ILE A 122 7.08 -7.02 -0.03
N ALA A 123 6.36 -7.29 1.07
CA ALA A 123 5.90 -8.63 1.40
C ALA A 123 5.00 -9.19 0.29
N CYS A 124 4.08 -8.39 -0.25
CA CYS A 124 3.18 -8.82 -1.31
C CYS A 124 3.94 -9.25 -2.58
N VAL A 125 4.95 -8.48 -2.99
CA VAL A 125 5.79 -8.81 -4.15
C VAL A 125 6.62 -10.07 -3.89
N VAL A 126 7.23 -10.21 -2.71
CA VAL A 126 7.99 -11.40 -2.32
C VAL A 126 7.10 -12.65 -2.33
N ILE A 127 5.93 -12.58 -1.70
CA ILE A 127 4.96 -13.68 -1.66
C ILE A 127 4.48 -14.02 -3.06
N ASN A 128 4.17 -13.04 -3.92
CA ASN A 128 3.81 -13.30 -5.32
C ASN A 128 4.95 -13.97 -6.10
N LYS A 129 6.21 -13.61 -5.80
CA LYS A 129 7.38 -14.23 -6.43
C LYS A 129 7.54 -15.70 -6.02
N ILE A 130 7.23 -16.04 -4.77
CA ILE A 130 7.29 -17.41 -4.23
C ILE A 130 6.06 -18.23 -4.67
N TRP A 131 4.87 -17.63 -4.68
CA TRP A 131 3.60 -18.25 -5.07
C TRP A 131 2.89 -17.47 -6.19
N PRO A 132 3.32 -17.63 -7.46
CA PRO A 132 2.82 -16.85 -8.59
C PRO A 132 1.32 -17.02 -8.90
N ARG A 133 0.69 -18.09 -8.40
CA ARG A 133 -0.75 -18.33 -8.54
C ARG A 133 -1.60 -17.26 -7.83
N TRP A 134 -1.03 -16.57 -6.85
CA TRP A 134 -1.72 -15.56 -6.06
C TRP A 134 -1.38 -14.18 -6.59
N THR A 135 -2.39 -13.40 -6.95
CA THR A 135 -2.19 -12.04 -7.46
C THR A 135 -1.72 -11.11 -6.33
N ILE A 136 -0.95 -10.07 -6.66
CA ILE A 136 -0.43 -9.11 -5.68
C ILE A 136 -1.58 -8.46 -4.90
N GLY A 137 -2.67 -8.08 -5.57
CA GLY A 137 -3.85 -7.51 -4.94
C GLY A 137 -4.55 -8.44 -3.96
N LYS A 138 -4.65 -9.74 -4.27
CA LYS A 138 -5.20 -10.74 -3.33
C LYS A 138 -4.33 -10.89 -2.09
N ILE A 139 -3.00 -10.95 -2.26
CA ILE A 139 -2.05 -11.05 -1.14
C ILE A 139 -2.16 -9.79 -0.27
N MET A 140 -2.19 -8.62 -0.91
CA MET A 140 -2.33 -7.33 -0.25
C MET A 140 -3.61 -7.24 0.57
N PHE A 141 -4.74 -7.66 0.00
CA PHE A 141 -6.02 -7.72 0.73
C PHE A 141 -5.90 -8.61 1.97
N LEU A 142 -5.38 -9.82 1.84
CA LEU A 142 -5.33 -10.77 2.95
C LEU A 142 -4.39 -10.33 4.08
N LEU A 143 -3.19 -9.85 3.73
CA LEU A 143 -2.26 -9.31 4.73
C LEU A 143 -2.89 -8.12 5.46
N ASN A 144 -3.48 -7.18 4.73
CA ASN A 144 -4.10 -6.01 5.33
C ASN A 144 -5.38 -6.35 6.11
N ALA A 145 -6.14 -7.34 5.68
CA ALA A 145 -7.33 -7.80 6.41
C ALA A 145 -6.95 -8.36 7.78
N VAL A 146 -5.88 -9.17 7.86
CA VAL A 146 -5.37 -9.67 9.15
C VAL A 146 -4.95 -8.49 10.05
N ILE A 147 -4.24 -7.50 9.51
CA ILE A 147 -3.81 -6.31 10.26
C ILE A 147 -5.03 -5.53 10.77
N VAL A 148 -6.00 -5.25 9.90
CA VAL A 148 -7.20 -4.46 10.25
C VAL A 148 -8.11 -5.22 11.24
N LEU A 149 -8.24 -6.55 11.09
CA LEU A 149 -8.97 -7.36 12.06
C LEU A 149 -8.29 -7.35 13.43
N SER A 150 -6.96 -7.35 13.46
CA SER A 150 -6.20 -7.23 14.71
C SER A 150 -6.32 -5.85 15.38
N THR A 151 -6.65 -4.79 14.63
CA THR A 151 -6.90 -3.44 15.18
C THR A 151 -8.37 -3.15 15.51
N GLY A 152 -9.28 -4.09 15.26
CA GLY A 152 -10.72 -3.82 15.25
C GLY A 152 -11.30 -3.31 16.56
N TYR A 153 -10.72 -3.73 17.69
CA TYR A 153 -11.14 -3.28 19.02
C TYR A 153 -10.79 -1.80 19.30
N LEU A 154 -9.87 -1.20 18.53
CA LEU A 154 -9.41 0.18 18.73
C LEU A 154 -10.27 1.22 17.98
N TYR A 155 -10.82 0.88 16.81
CA TYR A 155 -11.40 1.85 15.86
C TYR A 155 -12.92 1.75 15.73
N GLY A 156 -13.54 0.72 16.30
CA GLY A 156 -14.98 0.48 16.22
C GLY A 156 -15.40 -0.27 14.94
N PHE A 157 -16.55 -0.96 15.04
CA PHE A 157 -17.00 -1.94 14.06
C PHE A 157 -17.26 -1.34 12.66
N LEU A 158 -17.93 -0.18 12.59
CA LEU A 158 -18.26 0.47 11.32
C LEU A 158 -17.00 0.88 10.53
N LYS A 159 -16.02 1.51 11.20
CA LYS A 159 -14.77 1.95 10.57
C LYS A 159 -13.93 0.76 10.11
N LEU A 160 -13.94 -0.34 10.87
CA LEU A 160 -13.31 -1.59 10.48
C LEU A 160 -13.92 -2.16 9.19
N LEU A 161 -15.25 -2.24 9.10
CA LEU A 161 -15.93 -2.73 7.91
C LEU A 161 -15.62 -1.86 6.68
N LEU A 162 -15.70 -0.54 6.83
CA LEU A 162 -15.37 0.40 5.76
C LEU A 162 -13.91 0.26 5.31
N THR A 163 -13.00 0.04 6.25
CA THR A 163 -11.59 -0.22 5.94
C THR A 163 -11.43 -1.53 5.17
N ILE A 164 -12.09 -2.62 5.59
CA ILE A 164 -12.05 -3.91 4.87
C ILE A 164 -12.51 -3.75 3.42
N VAL A 165 -13.60 -3.00 3.20
CA VAL A 165 -14.07 -2.67 1.84
C VAL A 165 -13.03 -1.87 1.07
N ALA A 166 -12.44 -0.84 1.67
CA ALA A 166 -11.42 -0.01 1.03
C ALA A 166 -10.18 -0.82 0.62
N ILE A 167 -9.66 -1.68 1.49
CA ILE A 167 -8.47 -2.51 1.20
C ILE A 167 -8.76 -3.60 0.16
N TYR A 168 -10.00 -4.13 0.12
CA TYR A 168 -10.42 -5.07 -0.92
C TYR A 168 -10.44 -4.38 -2.29
N LEU A 169 -11.05 -3.19 -2.36
CA LEU A 169 -11.09 -2.39 -3.58
C LEU A 169 -9.70 -1.95 -4.02
N ALA A 170 -8.83 -1.55 -3.09
CA ALA A 170 -7.43 -1.23 -3.39
C ALA A 170 -6.69 -2.43 -3.98
N GLY A 171 -6.82 -3.61 -3.39
CA GLY A 171 -6.23 -4.84 -3.93
C GLY A 171 -6.74 -5.16 -5.35
N LYS A 172 -8.05 -5.05 -5.58
CA LYS A 172 -8.63 -5.23 -6.93
C LYS A 172 -8.10 -4.21 -7.93
N SER A 173 -8.02 -2.94 -7.54
CA SER A 173 -7.48 -1.88 -8.37
C SER A 173 -6.00 -2.06 -8.70
N VAL A 174 -5.21 -2.59 -7.75
CA VAL A 174 -3.81 -2.98 -8.01
C VAL A 174 -3.76 -4.06 -9.09
N ASP A 175 -4.56 -5.14 -8.95
CA ASP A 175 -4.58 -6.23 -9.92
C ASP A 175 -5.01 -5.78 -11.32
N ILE A 176 -6.03 -4.91 -11.41
CA ILE A 176 -6.48 -4.31 -12.66
C ILE A 176 -5.35 -3.46 -13.28
N GLY A 177 -4.76 -2.56 -12.50
CA GLY A 177 -3.68 -1.68 -12.96
C GLY A 177 -2.46 -2.46 -13.47
N LEU A 178 -2.06 -3.50 -12.74
CA LEU A 178 -0.96 -4.40 -13.14
C LEU A 178 -1.29 -5.14 -14.44
N THR A 179 -2.52 -5.62 -14.59
CA THR A 179 -2.96 -6.37 -15.77
C THR A 179 -2.97 -5.48 -17.01
N LEU A 180 -3.57 -4.29 -16.91
CA LEU A 180 -3.61 -3.31 -18.00
C LEU A 180 -2.20 -2.86 -18.39
N GLY A 181 -1.36 -2.55 -17.41
CA GLY A 181 0.02 -2.11 -17.65
C GLY A 181 0.88 -3.17 -18.35
N LYS A 182 0.71 -4.45 -18.02
CA LYS A 182 1.40 -5.55 -18.71
C LYS A 182 0.94 -5.72 -20.15
N ARG A 183 -0.37 -5.62 -20.42
CA ARG A 183 -0.93 -5.70 -21.78
C ARG A 183 -0.41 -4.59 -22.68
N MET A 184 -0.37 -3.35 -22.18
CA MET A 184 0.16 -2.22 -22.96
C MET A 184 1.63 -2.39 -23.34
N LYS A 185 2.47 -2.94 -22.44
CA LYS A 185 3.89 -3.21 -22.76
C LYS A 185 4.05 -4.24 -23.88
N ILE A 186 3.22 -5.28 -23.90
CA ILE A 186 3.25 -6.34 -24.93
C ILE A 186 2.87 -5.76 -26.30
N ASN A 187 1.76 -5.00 -26.37
CA ASN A 187 1.31 -4.41 -27.63
C ASN A 187 2.35 -3.46 -28.25
N ILE A 188 3.05 -2.67 -27.43
CA ILE A 188 4.09 -1.75 -27.94
C ILE A 188 5.27 -2.53 -28.52
N SER A 189 5.69 -3.64 -27.88
CA SER A 189 6.78 -4.48 -28.38
C SER A 189 6.44 -5.28 -29.64
N GLU A 190 5.17 -5.54 -29.91
CA GLU A 190 4.73 -6.19 -31.16
C GLU A 190 4.66 -5.21 -32.34
N THR A 191 4.60 -3.91 -32.07
CA THR A 191 4.52 -2.83 -33.09
C THR A 191 5.87 -2.17 -33.43
N SER A 192 6.95 -2.54 -32.74
CA SER A 192 8.31 -1.99 -32.90
C SER A 192 9.27 -2.99 -33.52
#